data_AF-W2SDL3-F1
#
_entry.id   AF-W2SDL3-F1
#
_cell.length_a   1.000
_cell.length_b   1.000
_cell.length_c   1.000
_cell.angle_alpha   90.00
_cell.angle_beta   90.00
_cell.angle_gamma   90.00
#
_symmetry.space_group_name_H-M   'P 1'
#
loop_
_entity.id
_entity.type
_entity.pdbx_description
1 polymer ?
#
loop_
_entity_poly.entity_id
_entity_poly.type
_entity_poly.pdbx_seq_one_letter_code
_entity_poly.pdbx_strand_id
1 'polypeptide(L)'
;MAPSTSTNNPIHPLYAIIFTYIEPFLALGGVIQTLSFPFSYIAISHPTIHTALSPHPHLHPQLQTLFTCIAGGWSILTFNDIVTLRVFSRDPKVWRCVLAAHLCSDLLYVLALAQDVGYAHALDPRLWSRKEWFTNVLTLPFMWAKMAFLVGVGVDSDARERVVAKEQLRGKKA
;
A
#
# COMPACT_ATOMS: atom_id res chain seq x y z
N MET A 1 42.28 2.74 17.69
CA MET A 1 40.88 3.10 18.00
C MET A 1 40.08 2.83 16.74
N ALA A 2 39.33 1.72 16.67
CA ALA A 2 38.56 1.39 15.48
C ALA A 2 37.39 2.39 15.34
N PRO A 3 37.06 2.86 14.13
CA PRO A 3 35.92 3.75 13.95
C PRO A 3 34.64 2.98 14.28
N SER A 4 33.82 3.54 15.16
CA SER A 4 32.47 3.07 15.43
C SER A 4 31.67 3.16 14.14
N THR A 5 31.46 2.03 13.46
CA THR A 5 30.50 1.92 12.37
C THR A 5 29.12 2.20 12.96
N SER A 6 28.62 3.42 12.78
CA SER A 6 27.21 3.72 12.98
C SER A 6 26.44 2.71 12.14
N THR A 7 25.71 1.80 12.78
CA THR A 7 24.78 0.89 12.13
C THR A 7 23.62 1.71 11.60
N ASN A 8 23.84 2.47 10.52
CA ASN A 8 22.77 3.16 9.83
C ASN A 8 21.85 2.09 9.24
N ASN A 9 20.62 2.05 9.73
CA ASN A 9 19.58 1.23 9.14
C ASN A 9 19.35 1.75 7.71
N PRO A 10 19.51 0.91 6.67
CA PRO A 10 19.39 1.38 5.30
C PRO A 10 18.00 1.90 4.92
N ILE A 11 17.01 1.71 5.79
CA ILE A 11 15.62 2.12 5.62
C ILE A 11 15.27 3.15 6.69
N HIS A 12 14.74 4.30 6.25
CA HIS A 12 14.31 5.35 7.17
C HIS A 12 13.25 4.83 8.17
N PRO A 13 13.35 5.13 9.48
CA PRO A 13 12.44 4.58 10.51
C PRO A 13 10.96 4.85 10.26
N LEU A 14 10.62 5.97 9.62
CA LEU A 14 9.24 6.29 9.25
C LEU A 14 8.62 5.21 8.36
N TYR A 15 9.36 4.68 7.38
CA TYR A 15 8.87 3.59 6.53
C TYR A 15 8.68 2.29 7.31
N ALA A 16 9.56 2.02 8.28
CA ALA A 16 9.39 0.89 9.18
C ALA A 16 8.08 0.99 9.97
N ILE A 17 7.77 2.16 10.54
CA ILE A 17 6.50 2.38 11.27
C ILE A 17 5.29 2.22 10.35
N ILE A 18 5.32 2.88 9.20
CA ILE A 18 4.19 2.88 8.27
C ILE A 18 3.91 1.47 7.75
N PHE A 19 4.89 0.81 7.15
CA PHE A 19 4.69 -0.44 6.41
C PHE A 19 4.76 -1.70 7.27
N THR A 20 5.29 -1.64 8.49
CA THR A 20 5.30 -2.83 9.37
C THR A 20 4.38 -2.72 10.57
N TYR A 21 3.76 -1.56 10.82
CA TYR A 21 2.80 -1.41 11.90
C TYR A 21 1.47 -0.84 11.43
N ILE A 22 1.45 0.31 10.76
CA ILE A 22 0.18 0.98 10.46
C ILE A 22 -0.58 0.26 9.34
N GLU A 23 0.04 0.14 8.18
CA GLU A 23 -0.55 -0.48 6.99
C GLU A 23 -1.04 -1.92 7.20
N PRO A 24 -0.29 -2.83 7.86
CA PRO A 24 -0.78 -4.19 8.05
C PRO A 24 -2.07 -4.27 8.88
N PHE A 25 -2.28 -3.37 9.85
CA PHE A 25 -3.54 -3.35 10.60
C PHE A 25 -4.69 -2.80 9.77
N LEU A 26 -4.44 -1.83 8.89
CA LEU A 26 -5.45 -1.34 7.95
C LEU A 26 -5.83 -2.43 6.95
N ALA A 27 -4.84 -3.12 6.38
CA ALA A 27 -5.06 -4.21 5.45
C ALA A 27 -5.79 -5.39 6.10
N LEU A 28 -5.41 -5.78 7.33
CA LEU A 28 -6.10 -6.80 8.10
C LEU A 28 -7.54 -6.39 8.43
N GLY A 29 -7.76 -5.11 8.76
CA GLY A 29 -9.10 -4.55 8.90
C GLY A 29 -9.93 -4.73 7.62
N GLY A 30 -9.32 -4.49 6.46
CA GLY A 30 -9.92 -4.77 5.15
C GLY A 30 -10.32 -6.23 4.96
N VAL A 31 -9.45 -7.18 5.35
CA VAL A 31 -9.77 -8.63 5.33
C VAL A 31 -10.98 -8.94 6.19
N ILE A 32 -10.98 -8.48 7.45
CA ILE A 32 -12.08 -8.75 8.39
C ILE A 32 -13.38 -8.14 7.88
N GLN A 33 -13.32 -6.89 7.41
CA GLN A 33 -14.50 -6.18 6.94
C GLN A 33 -15.09 -6.82 5.68
N THR A 34 -14.26 -7.25 4.73
CA THR A 34 -14.72 -7.88 3.48
C THR A 34 -15.33 -9.26 3.72
N LEU A 35 -14.78 -10.05 4.65
CA LEU A 35 -15.31 -11.39 4.96
C LEU A 35 -16.54 -11.36 5.86
N SER A 36 -16.53 -10.53 6.90
CA SER A 36 -17.58 -10.52 7.93
C SER A 36 -18.70 -9.52 7.64
N PHE A 37 -18.39 -8.41 6.97
CA PHE A 37 -19.33 -7.30 6.74
C PHE A 37 -19.24 -6.74 5.31
N PRO A 38 -19.41 -7.58 4.27
CA PRO A 38 -19.19 -7.19 2.87
C PRO A 38 -20.03 -5.99 2.42
N PHE A 39 -21.30 -5.92 2.87
CA PHE A 39 -22.17 -4.77 2.56
C PHE A 39 -21.69 -3.47 3.21
N SER A 40 -21.22 -3.54 4.46
CA SER A 40 -20.63 -2.39 5.14
C SER A 40 -19.30 -1.97 4.50
N TYR A 41 -18.54 -2.92 3.96
CA TYR A 41 -17.33 -2.63 3.20
C TYR A 41 -17.63 -1.79 1.95
N ILE A 42 -18.52 -2.25 1.07
CA ILE A 42 -18.89 -1.48 -0.14
C ILE A 42 -19.63 -0.19 0.20
N ALA A 43 -20.38 -0.13 1.31
CA ALA A 43 -21.02 1.11 1.74
C ALA A 43 -20.04 2.25 2.05
N ILE A 44 -18.77 1.92 2.32
CA ILE A 44 -17.69 2.86 2.64
C ILE A 44 -16.80 3.13 1.42
N SER A 45 -16.46 2.08 0.67
CA SER A 45 -15.52 2.17 -0.45
C SER A 45 -16.17 2.37 -1.81
N HIS A 46 -17.37 1.87 -2.04
CA HIS A 46 -18.05 1.86 -3.34
C HIS A 46 -19.54 2.28 -3.20
N PRO A 47 -19.82 3.56 -2.88
CA PRO A 47 -21.17 4.04 -2.61
C PRO A 47 -22.16 3.83 -3.76
N THR A 48 -21.72 3.87 -5.02
CA THR A 48 -22.61 3.66 -6.18
C THR A 48 -23.02 2.19 -6.29
N ILE A 49 -22.05 1.26 -6.21
CA ILE A 49 -22.33 -0.18 -6.14
C ILE A 49 -23.22 -0.50 -4.93
N HIS A 50 -22.93 0.08 -3.76
CA HIS A 50 -23.75 -0.12 -2.58
C HIS A 50 -25.21 0.30 -2.83
N THR A 51 -25.43 1.46 -3.44
CA THR A 51 -26.78 1.96 -3.75
C THR A 51 -27.53 1.02 -4.70
N ALA A 52 -26.83 0.44 -5.69
CA ALA A 52 -27.43 -0.51 -6.62
C ALA A 52 -27.82 -1.84 -5.96
N LEU A 53 -27.02 -2.32 -5.00
CA LEU A 53 -27.20 -3.63 -4.36
C LEU A 53 -28.02 -3.60 -3.06
N SER A 54 -28.07 -2.46 -2.38
CA SER A 54 -28.72 -2.29 -1.07
C SER A 54 -30.21 -2.65 -1.01
N PRO A 55 -31.03 -2.50 -2.07
CA PRO A 55 -32.44 -2.90 -2.01
C PRO A 55 -32.64 -4.41 -1.82
N HIS A 56 -31.71 -5.24 -2.31
CA HIS A 56 -31.88 -6.70 -2.29
C HIS A 56 -30.55 -7.45 -2.08
N PRO A 57 -29.86 -7.24 -0.94
CA PRO A 57 -28.54 -7.82 -0.69
C PRO A 57 -28.52 -9.35 -0.73
N HIS A 58 -29.63 -9.97 -0.29
CA HIS A 58 -29.82 -11.42 -0.23
C HIS A 58 -30.01 -12.07 -1.61
N LEU A 59 -30.28 -11.28 -2.67
CA LEU A 59 -30.43 -11.81 -4.03
C LEU A 59 -29.08 -12.04 -4.73
N HIS A 60 -27.97 -11.66 -4.11
CA HIS A 60 -26.63 -11.76 -4.69
C HIS A 60 -25.64 -12.56 -3.83
N PRO A 61 -25.97 -13.79 -3.38
CA PRO A 61 -25.06 -14.60 -2.55
C PRO A 61 -23.74 -14.95 -3.26
N GLN A 62 -23.74 -14.95 -4.60
CA GLN A 62 -22.55 -15.20 -5.41
C GLN A 62 -21.47 -14.11 -5.25
N LEU A 63 -21.83 -12.90 -4.81
CA LEU A 63 -20.85 -11.84 -4.55
C LEU A 63 -19.91 -12.19 -3.38
N GLN A 64 -20.30 -13.13 -2.51
CA GLN A 64 -19.44 -13.58 -1.41
C GLN A 64 -18.12 -14.18 -1.92
N THR A 65 -18.12 -14.82 -3.10
CA THR A 65 -16.88 -15.35 -3.69
C THR A 65 -15.96 -14.21 -4.13
N LEU A 66 -16.51 -13.13 -4.69
CA LEU A 66 -15.75 -11.94 -5.05
C LEU A 66 -15.18 -11.24 -3.81
N PHE A 67 -15.97 -11.10 -2.73
CA PHE A 67 -15.47 -10.56 -1.48
C PHE A 67 -14.36 -11.42 -0.87
N THR A 68 -14.44 -12.74 -1.00
CA THR A 68 -13.35 -13.64 -0.62
C THR A 68 -12.09 -13.40 -1.46
N CYS A 69 -12.21 -13.18 -2.77
CA CYS A 69 -11.07 -12.83 -3.62
C CYS A 69 -10.44 -11.49 -3.20
N ILE A 70 -11.27 -10.48 -2.91
CA ILE A 70 -10.80 -9.17 -2.42
C ILE A 70 -10.06 -9.36 -1.08
N ALA A 71 -10.66 -10.10 -0.13
CA ALA A 71 -10.04 -10.43 1.15
C ALA A 71 -8.69 -11.15 0.98
N GLY A 72 -8.58 -12.04 -0.01
CA GLY A 72 -7.33 -12.70 -0.37
C GLY A 72 -6.24 -11.70 -0.79
N GLY A 73 -6.60 -10.70 -1.61
CA GLY A 73 -5.71 -9.60 -1.96
C GLY A 73 -5.18 -8.84 -0.72
N TRP A 74 -6.09 -8.36 0.14
CA TRP A 74 -5.73 -7.69 1.39
C TRP A 74 -4.90 -8.58 2.34
N SER A 75 -5.13 -9.90 2.31
CA SER A 75 -4.38 -10.86 3.13
C SER A 75 -2.93 -10.98 2.67
N ILE A 76 -2.66 -10.93 1.36
CA ILE A 76 -1.28 -10.93 0.82
C ILE A 76 -0.55 -9.65 1.25
N LEU A 77 -1.23 -8.50 1.21
CA LEU A 77 -0.67 -7.23 1.69
C LEU A 77 -0.29 -7.34 3.17
N THR A 78 -1.25 -7.77 4.00
CA THR A 78 -1.09 -8.00 5.43
C THR A 78 0.08 -8.94 5.74
N PHE A 79 0.17 -10.08 5.04
CA PHE A 79 1.23 -11.06 5.27
C PHE A 79 2.60 -10.48 4.93
N ASN A 80 2.71 -9.79 3.79
CA ASN A 80 3.97 -9.18 3.39
C ASN A 80 4.46 -8.13 4.41
N ASP A 81 3.56 -7.31 4.94
CA ASP A 81 3.91 -6.27 5.91
C ASP A 81 4.25 -6.82 7.30
N ILE A 82 3.45 -7.76 7.81
CA ILE A 82 3.63 -8.35 9.15
C ILE A 82 4.81 -9.32 9.19
N VAL A 83 5.00 -10.10 8.13
CA VAL A 83 5.95 -11.21 8.08
C VAL A 83 7.14 -10.86 7.21
N THR A 84 6.94 -10.68 5.90
CA THR A 84 8.04 -10.54 4.95
C THR A 84 8.92 -9.33 5.26
N LEU A 85 8.35 -8.13 5.41
CA LEU A 85 9.11 -6.91 5.69
C LEU A 85 9.80 -6.93 7.05
N ARG A 86 9.26 -7.66 8.03
CA ARG A 86 9.89 -7.81 9.36
C ARG A 86 11.05 -8.80 9.32
N VAL A 87 10.88 -9.95 8.65
CA VAL A 87 11.94 -10.95 8.45
C VAL A 87 13.10 -10.31 7.68
N PHE A 88 12.80 -9.52 6.65
CA PHE A 88 13.79 -8.84 5.81
C PHE A 88 13.91 -7.34 6.13
N SER A 89 13.89 -6.98 7.42
CA SER A 89 13.82 -5.58 7.91
C SER A 89 14.99 -4.68 7.51
N ARG A 90 16.09 -5.24 6.99
CA ARG A 90 17.29 -4.50 6.56
C ARG A 90 17.66 -4.73 5.11
N ASP A 91 16.79 -5.34 4.30
CA ASP A 91 17.03 -5.59 2.89
C ASP A 91 16.15 -4.68 2.00
N PRO A 92 16.69 -3.55 1.51
CA PRO A 92 15.95 -2.64 0.65
C PRO A 92 15.47 -3.27 -0.66
N LYS A 93 16.14 -4.32 -1.16
CA LYS A 93 15.71 -4.99 -2.40
C LYS A 93 14.42 -5.75 -2.19
N VAL A 94 14.30 -6.48 -1.08
CA VAL A 94 13.05 -7.16 -0.70
C VAL A 94 11.94 -6.13 -0.49
N TRP A 95 12.23 -5.04 0.23
CA TRP A 95 11.27 -3.96 0.45
C TRP A 95 10.77 -3.34 -0.85
N ARG A 96 11.66 -3.10 -1.83
CA ARG A 96 11.25 -2.59 -3.15
C ARG A 96 10.32 -3.53 -3.87
N CYS A 97 10.64 -4.83 -3.91
CA CYS A 97 9.80 -5.81 -4.57
C CYS A 97 8.40 -5.88 -3.93
N VAL A 98 8.35 -5.93 -2.59
CA VAL A 98 7.10 -5.99 -1.83
C VAL A 98 6.27 -4.71 -2.02
N LEU A 99 6.87 -3.54 -1.79
CA LEU A 99 6.15 -2.27 -1.90
C LEU A 99 5.76 -1.93 -3.35
N ALA A 100 6.51 -2.41 -4.35
CA ALA A 100 6.09 -2.31 -5.75
C ALA A 100 4.85 -3.17 -6.03
N ALA A 101 4.80 -4.41 -5.52
CA ALA A 101 3.62 -5.26 -5.66
C ALA A 101 2.39 -4.64 -4.97
N HIS A 102 2.57 -4.07 -3.77
CA HIS A 102 1.51 -3.35 -3.08
C HIS A 102 1.07 -2.10 -3.82
N LEU A 103 2.01 -1.30 -4.35
CA LEU A 103 1.67 -0.12 -5.14
C LEU A 103 0.83 -0.48 -6.37
N CYS A 104 1.11 -1.58 -7.06
CA CYS A 104 0.27 -2.08 -8.14
C CYS A 104 -1.17 -2.37 -7.66
N SER A 105 -1.31 -2.98 -6.48
CA SER A 105 -2.61 -3.22 -5.86
C SER A 105 -3.33 -1.92 -5.50
N ASP A 106 -2.63 -0.95 -4.89
CA ASP A 106 -3.17 0.36 -4.51
C ASP A 106 -3.67 1.13 -5.73
N LEU A 107 -2.92 1.12 -6.84
CA LEU A 107 -3.31 1.79 -8.08
C LEU A 107 -4.59 1.19 -8.67
N LEU A 108 -4.70 -0.14 -8.69
CA LEU A 108 -5.91 -0.82 -9.15
C LEU A 108 -7.10 -0.56 -8.22
N TYR A 109 -6.85 -0.50 -6.91
CA TYR A 109 -7.89 -0.16 -5.94
C TYR A 109 -8.38 1.28 -6.11
N VAL A 110 -7.48 2.26 -6.22
CA VAL A 110 -7.84 3.67 -6.47
C VAL A 110 -8.56 3.83 -7.82
N LEU A 111 -8.16 3.07 -8.84
CA LEU A 111 -8.88 3.02 -10.11
C LEU A 111 -10.31 2.50 -9.93
N ALA A 112 -10.52 1.44 -9.14
CA ALA A 112 -11.84 0.90 -8.84
C ALA A 112 -12.71 1.93 -8.09
N LEU A 113 -12.15 2.66 -7.12
CA LEU A 113 -12.85 3.77 -6.46
C LEU A 113 -13.29 4.83 -7.47
N ALA A 114 -12.40 5.21 -8.40
CA ALA A 114 -12.70 6.19 -9.42
C ALA A 114 -13.75 5.71 -10.44
N GLN A 115 -13.79 4.41 -10.74
CA GLN A 115 -14.82 3.81 -11.60
C GLN A 115 -16.20 3.81 -10.94
N ASP A 116 -16.28 3.69 -9.61
CA ASP A 116 -17.55 3.67 -8.89
C ASP A 116 -18.24 5.03 -8.87
N VAL A 117 -17.48 6.11 -8.60
CA VAL A 117 -18.04 7.47 -8.47
C VAL A 117 -17.86 8.35 -9.70
N GLY A 118 -17.06 7.89 -10.67
CA GLY A 118 -16.68 8.62 -11.87
C GLY A 118 -15.40 9.46 -11.70
N TYR A 119 -14.57 9.50 -12.73
CA TYR A 119 -13.23 10.10 -12.69
C TYR A 119 -13.20 11.58 -12.28
N ALA A 120 -14.16 12.39 -12.76
CA ALA A 120 -14.20 13.81 -12.43
C ALA A 120 -14.48 14.03 -10.93
N HIS A 121 -15.37 13.24 -10.34
CA HIS A 121 -15.67 13.27 -8.90
C HIS A 121 -14.49 12.74 -8.09
N ALA A 122 -13.89 11.64 -8.54
CA ALA A 122 -12.74 11.04 -7.87
C ALA A 122 -11.53 11.97 -7.79
N LEU A 123 -11.35 12.88 -8.75
CA LEU A 123 -10.24 13.83 -8.79
C LEU A 123 -10.50 15.15 -8.05
N ASP A 124 -11.73 15.41 -7.59
CA ASP A 124 -12.07 16.61 -6.82
C ASP A 124 -12.41 16.28 -5.35
N PRO A 125 -11.45 16.43 -4.41
CA PRO A 125 -11.67 16.15 -3.00
C PRO A 125 -12.79 16.95 -2.34
N ARG A 126 -13.24 18.05 -2.96
CA ARG A 126 -14.34 18.86 -2.44
C ARG A 126 -15.69 18.17 -2.62
N LEU A 127 -15.79 17.24 -3.56
CA LEU A 127 -17.00 16.47 -3.85
C LEU A 127 -17.10 15.19 -3.00
N TRP A 128 -16.00 14.79 -2.35
CA TRP A 128 -15.97 13.58 -1.55
C TRP A 128 -16.84 13.69 -0.31
N SER A 129 -17.72 12.71 -0.13
CA SER A 129 -18.44 12.48 1.12
C SER A 129 -17.47 12.11 2.25
N ARG A 130 -17.99 12.11 3.50
CA ARG A 130 -17.21 11.71 4.68
C ARG A 130 -16.61 10.30 4.56
N LYS A 131 -17.33 9.37 3.92
CA LYS A 131 -16.88 7.99 3.73
C LYS A 131 -15.78 7.90 2.68
N GLU A 132 -15.90 8.66 1.60
CA GLU A 132 -14.86 8.76 0.57
C GLU A 132 -13.60 9.41 1.12
N TRP A 133 -13.73 10.47 1.94
CA TRP A 133 -12.60 11.05 2.68
C TRP A 133 -11.90 10.02 3.56
N PHE A 134 -12.68 9.24 4.33
CA PHE A 134 -12.12 8.19 5.18
C PHE A 134 -11.33 7.15 4.36
N THR A 135 -11.91 6.64 3.28
CA THR A 135 -11.25 5.66 2.39
C THR A 135 -9.98 6.25 1.77
N ASN A 136 -10.06 7.44 1.17
CA ASN A 136 -8.92 8.05 0.47
C ASN A 136 -7.78 8.45 1.42
N VAL A 137 -8.08 8.94 2.63
CA VAL A 137 -7.04 9.29 3.63
C VAL A 137 -6.34 8.04 4.16
N LEU A 138 -7.02 6.90 4.24
CA LEU A 138 -6.41 5.63 4.64
C LEU A 138 -5.70 4.89 3.50
N THR A 139 -5.77 5.40 2.26
CA THR A 139 -5.16 4.76 1.09
C THR A 139 -4.07 5.64 0.48
N LEU A 140 -4.39 6.87 0.07
CA LEU A 140 -3.51 7.70 -0.76
C LEU A 140 -2.18 8.08 -0.06
N PRO A 141 -2.14 8.48 1.23
CA PRO A 141 -0.88 8.76 1.93
C PRO A 141 0.10 7.59 1.93
N PHE A 142 -0.41 6.36 2.13
CA PHE A 142 0.38 5.14 2.14
C PHE A 142 0.88 4.80 0.74
N MET A 143 0.02 4.95 -0.28
CA MET A 143 0.41 4.81 -1.69
C MET A 143 1.52 5.81 -2.07
N TRP A 144 1.41 7.08 -1.66
CA TRP A 144 2.44 8.10 -1.89
C TRP A 144 3.74 7.77 -1.15
N ALA A 145 3.67 7.25 0.08
CA ALA A 145 4.85 6.80 0.81
C ALA A 145 5.57 5.65 0.08
N LYS A 146 4.83 4.71 -0.52
CA LYS A 146 5.42 3.62 -1.33
C LYS A 146 6.12 4.18 -2.56
N MET A 147 5.50 5.11 -3.28
CA MET A 147 6.13 5.78 -4.42
C MET A 147 7.42 6.49 -4.01
N ALA A 148 7.41 7.24 -2.90
CA ALA A 148 8.59 7.91 -2.38
C ALA A 148 9.72 6.91 -2.05
N PHE A 149 9.40 5.79 -1.39
CA PHE A 149 10.37 4.74 -1.09
C PHE A 149 10.97 4.13 -2.37
N LEU A 150 10.12 3.82 -3.36
CA LEU A 150 10.54 3.17 -4.60
C LEU A 150 11.44 4.05 -5.46
N VAL A 151 11.27 5.37 -5.44
CA VAL A 151 12.19 6.32 -6.12
C VAL A 151 13.46 6.61 -5.30
N GLY A 152 13.62 5.98 -4.13
CA GLY A 152 14.83 6.01 -3.31
C GLY A 152 14.86 7.10 -2.24
N VAL A 153 13.73 7.76 -1.93
CA VAL A 153 13.67 8.72 -0.82
C VAL A 153 13.83 7.94 0.50
N GLY A 154 14.79 8.33 1.33
CA GLY A 154 15.02 7.73 2.65
C GLY A 154 15.56 6.29 2.63
N VAL A 155 16.28 5.90 1.57
CA VAL A 155 16.91 4.57 1.43
C VAL A 155 18.40 4.70 1.11
N ASP A 156 19.26 4.28 2.03
CA ASP A 156 20.72 4.52 1.96
C ASP A 156 21.47 3.60 0.98
N SER A 157 20.89 2.45 0.60
CA SER A 157 21.56 1.49 -0.29
C SER A 157 21.90 2.10 -1.66
N ASP A 158 21.07 3.02 -2.15
CA ASP A 158 21.25 3.63 -3.47
C ASP A 158 22.34 4.69 -3.46
N ALA A 159 22.53 5.38 -2.32
CA ALA A 159 23.64 6.31 -2.16
C ALA A 159 24.97 5.55 -2.26
N ARG A 160 25.05 4.37 -1.62
CA ARG A 160 26.26 3.54 -1.64
C ARG A 160 26.56 2.96 -3.02
N GLU A 161 25.55 2.41 -3.72
CA GLU A 161 25.73 1.90 -5.08
C GLU A 161 26.13 3.00 -6.08
N ARG A 162 25.56 4.21 -5.97
CA ARG A 162 25.94 5.36 -6.80
C ARG A 162 27.38 5.83 -6.56
N VAL A 163 27.85 5.78 -5.31
CA VAL A 163 29.24 6.13 -4.97
C VAL A 163 30.21 5.10 -5.56
N VAL A 164 29.94 3.81 -5.38
CA VAL A 164 30.77 2.72 -5.92
C VAL A 164 30.84 2.80 -7.45
N ALA A 165 29.70 3.02 -8.12
CA ALA A 165 29.67 3.19 -9.58
C ALA A 165 30.51 4.40 -10.05
N LYS A 166 30.45 5.53 -9.32
CA LYS A 166 31.27 6.72 -9.62
C LYS A 166 32.77 6.46 -9.44
N GLU A 167 33.17 5.71 -8.42
CA GLU A 167 34.58 5.37 -8.18
C GLU A 167 35.13 4.43 -9.26
N GLN A 168 34.35 3.41 -9.67
CA GLN A 168 34.73 2.52 -10.78
C GLN A 168 34.87 3.26 -12.11
N LEU A 169 34.02 4.25 -12.37
CA LEU A 169 34.11 5.11 -13.55
C LEU A 169 35.34 6.03 -13.52
N ARG A 170 35.77 6.51 -12.34
CA ARG A 170 37.02 7.28 -12.20
C ARG A 170 38.25 6.41 -12.39
N GLY A 171 38.26 5.19 -11.84
CA GLY A 171 39.38 4.25 -11.99
C GLY A 171 39.63 3.76 -13.42
N LYS A 172 38.60 3.78 -14.29
CA LYS A 172 38.75 3.46 -15.72
C LYS A 172 39.24 4.63 -16.59
N LYS A 173 39.27 5.85 -16.06
CA LYS A 173 39.71 7.07 -16.79
C LYS A 173 41.14 7.50 -16.43
N ALA A 174 41.77 6.83 -15.46
CA ALA A 174 43.18 6.98 -15.12
C ALA A 174 43.99 5.86 -15.78
#